data_AF-A0AA36EX64-F1
#
_entry.id   AF-A0AA36EX64-F1
#
_cell.length_a   1.000
_cell.length_b   1.000
_cell.length_c   1.000
_cell.angle_alpha   90.00
_cell.angle_beta   90.00
_cell.angle_gamma   90.00
#
_symmetry.space_group_name_H-M   'P 1'
#
loop_
_entity.id
_entity.type
_entity.pdbx_description
1 polymer ?
#
loop_
_entity_poly.entity_id
_entity_poly.type
_entity_poly.pdbx_seq_one_letter_code
_entity_poly.pdbx_strand_id
1 'polypeptide(L)'
;MDVQKGIKSGFLKFHDCMRTMPEVGRGEDKSGSTAVCAIFSPTHIFCANCGDSQAVLCRRGKCPFSTTDHKPVNPIQKERIQHAGGDVMIQRVNGSLAVSRALGDFEYKKMLKEKRHESS
;
A
#
# COMPACT_ATOMS: atom_id res chain seq x y z
N MET A 1 -6.56 -22.95 4.65
CA MET A 1 -6.70 -21.54 4.26
C MET A 1 -5.30 -20.97 4.12
N ASP A 2 -4.97 -20.36 2.99
CA ASP A 2 -3.62 -19.80 2.75
C ASP A 2 -3.50 -18.46 3.50
N VAL A 3 -2.61 -18.39 4.50
CA VAL A 3 -2.40 -17.21 5.36
C VAL A 3 -2.08 -15.97 4.54
N GLN A 4 -1.30 -16.09 3.46
CA GLN A 4 -0.96 -14.96 2.60
C GLN A 4 -2.19 -14.41 1.87
N LYS A 5 -3.05 -15.31 1.34
CA LYS A 5 -4.32 -14.92 0.72
C LYS A 5 -5.26 -14.27 1.74
N GLY A 6 -5.29 -14.79 2.96
CA GLY A 6 -6.07 -14.24 4.08
C GLY A 6 -5.66 -12.80 4.40
N ILE A 7 -4.36 -12.56 4.60
CA ILE A 7 -3.81 -11.22 4.88
C ILE A 7 -4.12 -10.27 3.73
N LYS A 8 -3.83 -10.67 2.48
CA LYS A 8 -4.11 -9.83 1.30
C LYS A 8 -5.59 -9.47 1.20
N SER A 9 -6.47 -10.44 1.39
CA SER A 9 -7.92 -10.23 1.38
C SER A 9 -8.36 -9.28 2.49
N GLY A 10 -7.78 -9.41 3.70
CA GLY A 10 -8.02 -8.51 4.82
C GLY A 10 -7.67 -7.06 4.50
N PHE A 11 -6.47 -6.80 3.96
CA PHE A 11 -6.06 -5.44 3.56
C PHE A 11 -6.99 -4.83 2.51
N LEU A 12 -7.38 -5.62 1.49
CA LEU A 12 -8.28 -5.14 0.43
C LEU A 12 -9.68 -4.85 0.97
N LYS A 13 -10.26 -5.77 1.76
CA LYS A 13 -11.59 -5.57 2.35
C LYS A 13 -11.63 -4.40 3.33
N PHE A 14 -10.60 -4.26 4.16
CA PHE A 14 -10.49 -3.13 5.08
C PHE A 14 -10.37 -1.82 4.30
N HIS A 15 -9.55 -1.80 3.25
CA HIS A 15 -9.43 -0.65 2.36
C HIS A 15 -10.77 -0.26 1.71
N ASP A 16 -11.52 -1.24 1.20
CA ASP A 16 -12.83 -1.00 0.60
C ASP A 16 -13.86 -0.54 1.64
N CYS A 17 -13.80 -1.08 2.86
CA CYS A 17 -14.64 -0.65 3.98
C CYS A 17 -14.40 0.83 4.34
N MET A 18 -13.14 1.27 4.41
CA MET A 18 -12.80 2.68 4.64
C MET A 18 -13.46 3.61 3.59
N ARG A 19 -13.61 3.15 2.35
CA ARG A 19 -14.25 3.93 1.28
C ARG A 19 -15.73 4.20 1.55
N THR A 20 -16.38 3.34 2.33
CA THR A 20 -17.79 3.46 2.68
C THR A 20 -18.04 4.36 3.89
N MET A 21 -16.98 4.83 4.56
CA MET A 21 -17.10 5.78 5.66
C MET A 21 -17.67 7.12 5.14
N PRO A 22 -18.67 7.71 5.80
CA PRO A 22 -19.34 8.91 5.31
C PRO A 22 -18.40 10.09 5.05
N GLU A 23 -17.40 10.29 5.91
CA GLU A 23 -16.41 11.38 5.82
C GLU A 23 -15.52 11.23 4.58
N VAL A 24 -15.13 9.98 4.27
CA VAL A 24 -14.38 9.63 3.06
C VAL A 24 -15.25 9.76 1.81
N GLY A 25 -16.49 9.29 1.88
CA GLY A 25 -17.45 9.34 0.78
C GLY A 25 -17.82 10.78 0.37
N ARG A 26 -17.96 11.68 1.35
CA ARG A 26 -18.16 13.12 1.14
C ARG A 26 -16.88 13.86 0.74
N GLY A 27 -15.72 13.22 0.86
CA GLY A 27 -14.41 13.82 0.54
C GLY A 27 -13.88 14.79 1.60
N GLU A 28 -14.45 14.75 2.82
CA GLU A 28 -14.01 15.52 3.98
C GLU A 28 -12.71 14.92 4.55
N ASP A 29 -12.59 13.60 4.52
CA ASP A 29 -11.36 12.89 4.88
C ASP A 29 -10.67 12.34 3.62
N LYS A 30 -9.48 12.87 3.36
CA LYS A 30 -8.61 12.47 2.24
C LYS A 30 -7.37 11.72 2.72
N SER A 31 -7.30 11.39 4.00
CA SER A 31 -6.15 10.78 4.62
C SER A 31 -5.87 9.38 4.08
N GLY A 32 -4.62 8.99 4.25
CA GLY A 32 -4.13 7.65 4.01
C GLY A 32 -3.30 7.19 5.19
N SER A 33 -3.05 5.89 5.24
CA SER A 33 -2.21 5.32 6.28
C SER A 33 -1.34 4.20 5.74
N THR A 34 -0.11 4.15 6.23
CA THR A 34 0.75 2.97 6.08
C THR A 34 0.31 1.89 7.07
N ALA A 35 0.57 0.64 6.74
CA ALA A 35 0.29 -0.47 7.64
C ALA A 35 1.40 -1.51 7.52
N VAL A 36 1.99 -1.85 8.65
CA VAL A 36 2.87 -3.00 8.81
C VAL A 36 2.30 -3.89 9.90
N CYS A 37 2.26 -5.20 9.68
CA CYS A 37 1.83 -6.16 10.68
C CYS A 37 2.71 -7.40 10.71
N ALA A 38 2.78 -8.04 11.88
CA ALA A 38 3.46 -9.31 12.10
C ALA A 38 2.49 -10.26 12.81
N ILE A 39 2.26 -11.43 12.23
CA ILE A 39 1.40 -12.48 12.77
C ILE A 39 2.28 -13.65 13.21
N PHE A 40 2.18 -14.00 14.49
CA PHE A 40 2.95 -15.07 15.09
C PHE A 40 2.10 -16.34 15.17
N SER A 41 2.63 -17.43 14.65
CA SER A 41 2.16 -18.79 14.94
C SER A 41 3.23 -19.52 15.75
N PRO A 42 2.94 -20.72 16.30
CA PRO A 42 3.94 -21.52 16.99
C PRO A 42 5.19 -21.84 16.14
N THR A 43 5.08 -21.79 14.81
CA THR A 43 6.15 -22.21 13.89
C THR A 43 6.61 -21.15 12.89
N HIS A 44 5.85 -20.05 12.71
CA HIS A 44 6.13 -19.06 11.67
C HIS A 44 5.82 -17.63 12.14
N ILE A 45 6.52 -16.67 11.54
CA ILE A 45 6.21 -15.25 11.64
C ILE A 45 5.85 -14.77 10.23
N PHE A 46 4.65 -14.24 10.06
CA PHE A 46 4.19 -13.67 8.79
C PHE A 46 4.20 -12.16 8.90
N CYS A 47 5.02 -11.49 8.10
CA CYS A 47 5.04 -10.04 8.02
C CYS A 47 4.34 -9.56 6.74
N ALA A 48 3.52 -8.52 6.86
CA ALA A 48 2.94 -7.83 5.71
C ALA A 48 3.16 -6.32 5.85
N ASN A 49 3.52 -5.67 4.74
CA ASN A 49 3.81 -4.25 4.69
C ASN A 49 3.02 -3.57 3.55
N CYS A 50 2.51 -2.39 3.82
CA CYS A 50 1.84 -1.50 2.88
C CYS A 50 2.23 -0.05 3.23
N GLY A 51 3.17 0.50 2.48
CA GLY A 51 3.76 1.82 2.78
C GLY A 51 5.23 1.72 3.17
N ASP A 52 5.72 2.72 3.88
CA ASP A 52 7.12 2.86 4.30
C ASP A 52 7.33 2.77 5.81
N SER A 53 6.32 2.33 6.56
CA SER A 53 6.56 1.65 7.83
C SER A 53 7.40 0.39 7.60
N GLN A 54 8.12 -0.06 8.63
CA GLN A 54 9.06 -1.16 8.52
C GLN A 54 9.01 -2.10 9.73
N ALA A 55 8.97 -3.41 9.46
CA ALA A 55 9.20 -4.44 10.46
C ALA A 55 10.60 -5.04 10.27
N VAL A 56 11.29 -5.26 11.37
CA VAL A 56 12.65 -5.82 11.43
C VAL A 56 12.65 -6.97 12.42
N LEU A 57 13.18 -8.13 12.02
CA LEU A 57 13.39 -9.28 12.91
C LEU A 57 14.85 -9.32 13.32
N CYS A 58 15.12 -9.23 14.63
CA CYS A 58 16.44 -9.45 15.19
C CYS A 58 16.55 -10.86 15.79
N ARG A 59 17.62 -11.59 15.44
CA ARG A 59 17.94 -12.90 16.02
C ARG A 59 19.44 -12.98 16.29
N ARG A 60 19.80 -13.14 17.57
CA ARG A 60 21.22 -13.24 18.03
C ARG A 60 22.08 -12.07 17.53
N GLY A 61 21.58 -10.84 17.67
CA GLY A 61 22.28 -9.62 17.26
C GLY A 61 22.39 -9.39 15.75
N LYS A 62 21.74 -10.23 14.92
CA LYS A 62 21.68 -10.07 13.46
C LYS A 62 20.25 -9.74 13.02
N CYS A 63 20.13 -9.09 11.87
CA CYS A 63 18.87 -8.78 11.21
C CYS A 63 18.66 -9.70 9.99
N PRO A 64 18.17 -10.95 10.16
CA PRO A 64 17.94 -11.85 9.04
C PRO A 64 16.77 -11.44 8.14
N PHE A 65 15.87 -10.56 8.59
CA PHE A 65 14.69 -10.17 7.84
C PHE A 65 14.27 -8.73 8.16
N SER A 66 13.92 -7.99 7.11
CA SER A 66 13.18 -6.74 7.19
C SER A 66 12.16 -6.68 6.06
N THR A 67 11.02 -6.04 6.31
CA THR A 67 10.09 -5.71 5.22
C THR A 67 10.70 -4.65 4.31
N THR A 68 10.37 -4.69 3.02
CA THR A 68 10.79 -3.65 2.07
C THR A 68 9.79 -2.50 2.08
N ASP A 69 10.31 -1.27 2.17
CA ASP A 69 9.52 -0.05 2.06
C ASP A 69 8.94 0.10 0.65
N HIS A 70 7.70 0.57 0.57
CA HIS A 70 7.03 0.85 -0.70
C HIS A 70 7.23 2.32 -1.10
N LYS A 71 8.42 2.62 -1.64
CA LYS A 71 8.77 3.95 -2.14
C LYS A 71 8.42 4.10 -3.62
N PRO A 72 7.94 5.29 -4.08
CA PRO A 72 7.62 5.53 -5.49
C PRO A 72 8.77 5.28 -6.46
N VAL A 73 10.02 5.50 -6.03
CA VAL A 73 11.22 5.28 -6.86
C VAL A 73 11.56 3.80 -7.09
N ASN A 74 11.01 2.89 -6.29
CA ASN A 74 11.29 1.46 -6.47
C ASN A 74 10.79 1.02 -7.85
N PRO A 75 11.57 0.27 -8.65
CA PRO A 75 11.25 0.00 -10.06
C PRO A 75 9.82 -0.51 -10.30
N ILE A 76 9.40 -1.54 -9.56
CA ILE A 76 8.05 -2.13 -9.65
C ILE A 76 6.95 -1.12 -9.26
N GLN A 77 7.24 -0.22 -8.31
CA GLN A 77 6.28 0.79 -7.89
C GLN A 77 6.17 1.91 -8.92
N LYS A 78 7.31 2.39 -9.44
CA LYS A 78 7.38 3.40 -10.50
C LYS A 78 6.63 2.93 -11.75
N GLU A 79 6.91 1.71 -12.20
CA GLU A 79 6.21 1.10 -13.34
C GLU A 79 4.69 1.05 -13.10
N ARG A 80 4.26 0.58 -11.91
CA ARG A 80 2.83 0.55 -11.57
C ARG A 80 2.19 1.93 -11.56
N ILE A 81 2.90 2.96 -11.09
CA ILE A 81 2.43 4.36 -11.08
C ILE A 81 2.32 4.91 -12.51
N GLN A 82 3.29 4.60 -13.37
CA GLN A 82 3.30 5.05 -14.77
C GLN A 82 2.21 4.36 -15.60
N HIS A 83 2.04 3.04 -15.44
CA HIS A 83 0.92 2.30 -16.06
C HIS A 83 -0.45 2.80 -15.59
N ALA A 84 -0.51 3.33 -14.36
CA ALA A 84 -1.68 3.99 -13.79
C ALA A 84 -1.92 5.41 -14.34
N GLY A 85 -1.03 5.95 -15.18
CA GLY A 85 -1.12 7.31 -15.72
C GLY A 85 -0.58 8.41 -14.80
N GLY A 86 0.06 8.06 -13.68
CA GLY A 86 0.80 9.00 -12.85
C GLY A 86 2.28 9.06 -13.21
N ASP A 87 3.03 9.88 -12.47
CA ASP A 87 4.48 10.00 -12.60
C ASP A 87 5.17 10.01 -11.24
N VAL A 88 6.49 9.81 -11.23
CA VAL A 88 7.33 9.89 -10.03
C VAL A 88 8.27 11.09 -10.14
N MET A 89 7.94 12.15 -9.41
CA MET A 89 8.70 13.40 -9.37
C MET A 89 9.35 13.55 -8.00
N ILE A 90 10.68 13.69 -7.96
CA ILE A 90 11.46 13.88 -6.72
C ILE A 90 11.03 12.88 -5.62
N GLN A 91 11.00 11.59 -5.99
CA GLN A 91 10.61 10.47 -5.13
C GLN A 91 9.14 10.42 -4.67
N ARG A 92 8.27 11.28 -5.20
CA ARG A 92 6.84 11.36 -4.84
C ARG A 92 5.93 11.02 -6.03
N VAL A 93 4.80 10.39 -5.76
CA VAL A 93 3.73 10.18 -6.75
C VAL A 93 3.14 11.53 -7.12
N ASN A 94 3.21 11.89 -8.39
CA ASN A 94 2.77 13.18 -8.94
C ASN A 94 3.32 14.39 -8.17
N GLY A 95 4.52 14.27 -7.59
CA GLY A 95 5.14 15.33 -6.78
C GLY A 95 4.61 15.47 -5.34
N SER A 96 3.57 14.71 -4.96
CA SER A 96 2.86 14.90 -3.69
C SER A 96 3.12 13.77 -2.68
N LEU A 97 2.80 12.52 -3.03
CA LEU A 97 2.78 11.43 -2.05
C LEU A 97 4.12 10.68 -1.99
N ALA A 98 4.78 10.66 -0.83
CA ALA A 98 6.10 10.03 -0.64
C ALA A 98 6.06 8.48 -0.53
N VAL A 99 4.86 7.90 -0.49
CA VAL A 99 4.63 6.45 -0.44
C VAL A 99 3.95 5.98 -1.72
N SER A 100 4.28 4.77 -2.17
CA SER A 100 3.63 4.19 -3.35
C SER A 100 2.44 3.31 -2.99
N ARG A 101 2.32 2.86 -1.73
CA ARG A 101 1.22 2.03 -1.25
C ARG A 101 0.73 2.56 0.09
N ALA A 102 -0.59 2.59 0.25
CA ALA A 102 -1.26 2.99 1.47
C ALA A 102 -2.71 2.50 1.46
N LEU A 103 -3.27 2.36 2.66
CA LEU A 103 -4.72 2.34 2.89
C LEU A 103 -5.24 3.78 2.78
N GLY A 104 -6.51 3.97 2.40
CA GLY A 104 -7.02 5.32 2.11
C GLY A 104 -6.45 5.90 0.82
N ASP A 105 -6.09 7.18 0.81
CA ASP A 105 -5.55 7.92 -0.35
C ASP A 105 -6.39 7.74 -1.63
N PHE A 106 -7.72 7.79 -1.49
CA PHE A 106 -8.63 7.42 -2.57
C PHE A 106 -8.57 8.35 -3.78
N GLU A 107 -8.12 9.59 -3.63
CA GLU A 107 -7.92 10.53 -4.73
C GLU A 107 -6.89 10.00 -5.75
N TYR A 108 -5.79 9.43 -5.25
CA TYR A 108 -4.75 8.79 -6.07
C TYR A 108 -5.21 7.47 -6.71
N LYS A 109 -6.40 6.98 -6.35
CA LYS A 109 -6.99 5.73 -6.84
C LYS A 109 -8.16 5.96 -7.80
N LYS A 110 -8.62 7.21 -7.98
CA LYS A 110 -9.65 7.58 -8.98
C LYS A 110 -9.08 7.63 -10.39
N MET A 111 -7.86 8.14 -10.56
CA MET A 111 -7.15 8.20 -11.85
C MET A 111 -6.94 6.83 -12.52
N LEU A 112 -7.07 5.74 -11.75
CA LEU A 112 -6.92 4.35 -12.20
C LEU A 112 -8.14 3.79 -12.96
N LYS A 113 -9.28 4.49 -12.97
CA LYS A 113 -10.52 4.01 -13.61
C LYS A 113 -10.86 4.73 -14.91
N GLU A 114 -10.50 6.01 -15.05
CA GLU A 114 -10.92 6.83 -16.21
C GLU A 114 -10.29 6.34 -17.53
N LYS A 115 -9.04 5.82 -17.51
CA LYS A 115 -8.39 5.26 -18.71
C LYS A 115 -8.95 3.92 -19.21
N ARG A 116 -9.87 3.27 -18.47
CA ARG A 116 -10.51 2.03 -18.95
C ARG A 116 -11.64 2.28 -19.96
N HIS A 117 -12.08 3.53 -20.12
CA HIS A 117 -13.15 3.89 -21.06
C HIS A 117 -12.69 4.63 -22.33
N GLU A 118 -11.42 5.01 -22.43
CA GLU A 118 -10.87 5.68 -23.63
C GLU A 118 -10.11 4.74 -24.57
N SER A 119 -10.26 3.41 -24.40
CA SER A 119 -9.60 2.41 -25.26
C SER A 119 -10.56 1.31 -25.72
N SER A 120 -11.84 1.65 -25.95
CA SER A 120 -12.83 0.79 -26.60
C SER A 120 -13.31 1.42 -27.90
#